data_AF-A0A960VMW5-F1
#
_entry.id   AF-A0A960VMW5-F1
#
_cell.length_a   1.000
_cell.length_b   1.000
_cell.length_c   1.000
_cell.angle_alpha   90.00
_cell.angle_beta   90.00
_cell.angle_gamma   90.00
#
_symmetry.space_group_name_H-M   'P 1'
#
loop_
_entity.id
_entity.type
_entity.pdbx_description
1 polymer ?
#
loop_
_entity_poly.entity_id
_entity_poly.type
_entity_poly.pdbx_seq_one_letter_code
_entity_poly.pdbx_strand_id
1 'polypeptide(L)'
;KFRSADEVAAHRASIDDLLKQAIALRRAGHQIEVDDGPPTVPDELAAQLAADPALDLAFAALTPGRQRSHILYVEGAKQSATRHRRAERCAEKILAGKGFNER
;
A
#
# COMPACT_ATOMS: atom_id res chain seq x y z
N LYS A 1 -6.59 -10.54 -16.06
CA LYS A 1 -7.94 -10.33 -15.45
C LYS A 1 -8.93 -11.10 -16.29
N PHE A 2 -9.53 -12.16 -15.74
CA PHE A 2 -10.57 -12.91 -16.44
C PHE A 2 -11.90 -12.14 -16.47
N ARG A 3 -12.68 -12.33 -17.52
CA ARG A 3 -13.97 -11.65 -17.76
C ARG A 3 -15.15 -12.61 -17.78
N SER A 4 -14.91 -13.92 -17.86
CA SER A 4 -15.95 -14.96 -17.77
C SER A 4 -15.39 -16.27 -17.21
N ALA A 5 -16.28 -17.20 -16.82
CA ALA A 5 -15.90 -18.55 -16.39
C ALA A 5 -15.28 -19.38 -17.53
N ASP A 6 -15.75 -19.18 -18.77
CA ASP A 6 -15.21 -19.87 -19.95
C ASP A 6 -13.76 -19.46 -20.22
N GLU A 7 -13.40 -18.20 -19.97
CA GLU A 7 -12.02 -17.73 -20.08
C GLU A 7 -11.11 -18.45 -19.06
N VAL A 8 -11.60 -18.68 -17.84
CA VAL A 8 -10.86 -19.45 -16.82
C VAL A 8 -10.70 -20.90 -17.27
N ALA A 9 -11.75 -21.51 -17.83
CA ALA A 9 -11.69 -22.89 -18.34
C ALA A 9 -10.69 -23.03 -19.49
N ALA A 10 -10.66 -22.06 -20.42
CA ALA A 10 -9.71 -22.02 -21.53
C ALA A 10 -8.24 -21.92 -21.07
N HIS A 11 -7.98 -21.26 -19.93
CA HIS A 11 -6.64 -21.11 -19.36
C HIS A 11 -6.27 -22.14 -18.29
N ARG A 12 -7.11 -23.16 -18.06
CA ARG A 12 -6.92 -24.17 -17.00
C ARG A 12 -5.51 -24.75 -16.97
N ALA A 13 -4.97 -25.12 -18.12
CA ALA A 13 -3.64 -25.75 -18.20
C ALA A 13 -2.53 -24.82 -17.66
N SER A 14 -2.55 -23.54 -18.04
CA SER A 14 -1.58 -22.55 -17.56
C SER A 14 -1.76 -22.26 -16.07
N ILE A 15 -3.00 -22.23 -15.58
CA ILE A 15 -3.28 -22.03 -14.15
C ILE A 15 -2.74 -23.21 -13.34
N ASP A 16 -3.01 -24.44 -13.76
CA ASP A 16 -2.53 -25.65 -13.09
C ASP A 16 -1.00 -25.71 -13.06
N ASP A 17 -0.34 -25.29 -14.13
CA ASP A 17 1.12 -25.21 -14.19
C ASP A 17 1.70 -24.15 -13.23
N LEU A 18 1.15 -22.93 -13.24
CA LEU A 18 1.55 -21.87 -12.31
C LEU A 18 1.36 -22.27 -10.85
N LEU A 19 0.27 -22.99 -10.53
CA LEU A 19 0.02 -23.51 -9.18
C LEU A 19 1.08 -24.54 -8.78
N LYS A 20 1.43 -25.48 -9.67
CA LYS A 20 2.49 -26.46 -9.40
C LYS A 20 3.84 -25.78 -9.16
N GLN A 21 4.18 -24.80 -9.99
CA GLN A 21 5.41 -24.01 -9.81
C GLN A 21 5.44 -23.29 -8.46
N ALA A 22 4.34 -22.62 -8.08
CA ALA A 22 4.25 -21.94 -6.80
C ALA A 22 4.37 -22.90 -5.59
N ILE A 23 3.74 -24.08 -5.66
CA ILE A 23 3.85 -25.12 -4.63
C ILE A 23 5.29 -25.64 -4.54
N ALA A 24 5.93 -25.91 -5.68
CA ALA A 24 7.32 -26.38 -5.72
C ALA A 24 8.28 -25.34 -5.13
N LEU A 25 8.10 -24.07 -5.50
CA LEU A 25 8.89 -22.95 -4.99
C LEU A 25 8.76 -22.83 -3.45
N ARG A 26 7.52 -22.92 -2.93
CA ARG A 26 7.27 -22.91 -1.49
C ARG A 26 7.87 -24.12 -0.77
N ARG A 27 7.78 -25.32 -1.36
CA ARG A 27 8.38 -26.56 -0.80
C ARG A 27 9.91 -26.52 -0.79
N ALA A 28 10.51 -25.87 -1.79
CA ALA A 28 11.95 -25.64 -1.85
C ALA A 28 12.44 -24.58 -0.85
N GLY A 29 11.56 -24.03 -0.01
CA GLY A 29 11.93 -23.08 1.04
C GLY A 29 12.22 -21.67 0.53
N HIS A 30 11.93 -21.38 -0.74
CA HIS A 30 12.04 -20.01 -1.24
C HIS A 30 10.98 -19.14 -0.57
N GLN A 31 11.44 -18.24 0.28
CA GLN A 31 10.64 -17.19 0.88
C GLN A 31 11.12 -15.86 0.28
N ILE A 32 10.18 -15.05 -0.18
CA ILE A 32 10.51 -13.67 -0.53
C ILE A 32 10.79 -12.98 0.80
N GLU A 33 11.99 -12.42 0.96
CA GLU A 33 12.26 -11.46 2.02
C GLU A 33 11.39 -10.24 1.72
N VAL A 34 10.32 -10.08 2.49
CA VAL A 34 9.51 -8.87 2.43
C VAL A 34 10.22 -7.87 3.32
N ASP A 35 10.76 -6.81 2.72
CA ASP A 35 11.20 -5.65 3.48
C ASP A 35 9.95 -4.93 4.02
N ASP A 36 9.57 -5.33 5.24
CA ASP A 36 8.45 -4.80 6.00
C ASP A 36 8.78 -3.48 6.70
N GLY A 37 9.95 -2.89 6.42
CA GLY A 37 10.30 -1.58 6.92
C GLY A 37 9.20 -0.57 6.60
N PRO A 38 8.70 0.21 7.60
CA PRO A 38 7.80 1.30 7.31
C PRO A 38 8.51 2.22 6.31
N PRO A 39 7.91 2.52 5.15
CA PRO A 39 8.55 3.44 4.22
C PRO A 39 8.73 4.78 4.93
N THR A 40 9.85 5.43 4.67
CA THR A 40 10.18 6.70 5.32
C THR A 40 9.06 7.69 5.07
N VAL A 41 8.57 8.35 6.13
CA VAL A 41 7.53 9.38 5.98
C VAL A 41 8.14 10.56 5.22
N PRO A 42 7.57 10.96 4.05
CA PRO A 42 8.10 12.08 3.29
C PRO A 42 7.92 13.41 4.05
N ASP A 43 8.87 14.32 3.88
CA ASP A 43 8.96 15.60 4.61
C ASP A 43 7.64 16.39 4.58
N GLU A 44 6.94 16.41 3.44
CA GLU A 44 5.68 17.14 3.33
C GLU A 44 4.55 16.53 4.19
N LEU A 45 4.53 15.22 4.39
CA LEU A 45 3.59 14.56 5.30
C LEU A 45 4.04 14.74 6.75
N ALA A 46 5.34 14.58 7.03
CA ALA A 46 5.89 14.80 8.37
C ALA A 46 5.61 16.22 8.88
N ALA A 47 5.72 17.24 8.02
CA ALA A 47 5.39 18.62 8.35
C ALA A 47 3.92 18.81 8.73
N GLN A 48 2.99 18.11 8.06
CA GLN A 48 1.56 18.15 8.38
C GLN A 48 1.28 17.47 9.73
N LEU A 49 1.89 16.30 9.98
CA LEU A 49 1.76 15.60 11.27
C LEU A 49 2.31 16.46 12.41
N ALA A 50 3.46 17.10 12.23
CA ALA A 50 4.06 17.98 13.23
C ALA A 50 3.22 19.24 13.52
N ALA A 51 2.43 19.71 12.54
CA ALA A 51 1.58 20.89 12.68
C ALA A 51 0.24 20.59 13.39
N ASP A 52 -0.23 19.34 13.36
CA ASP A 52 -1.51 18.93 13.97
C ASP A 52 -1.32 17.68 14.85
N PRO A 53 -1.24 17.84 16.18
CA PRO A 53 -1.09 16.73 17.11
C PRO A 53 -2.21 15.69 17.05
N ALA A 54 -3.44 16.09 16.71
CA ALA A 54 -4.54 15.14 16.57
C ALA A 54 -4.36 14.26 15.32
N LEU A 55 -3.86 14.86 14.24
CA LEU A 55 -3.51 14.15 13.01
C LEU A 55 -2.33 13.19 13.23
N ASP A 56 -1.29 13.61 13.95
CA ASP A 56 -0.15 12.75 14.30
C ASP A 56 -0.58 11.51 15.10
N LEU A 57 -1.38 11.72 16.15
CA LEU A 57 -1.93 10.61 16.94
C LEU A 57 -2.81 9.67 16.10
N ALA A 58 -3.65 10.23 15.23
CA ALA A 58 -4.48 9.43 14.34
C ALA A 58 -3.63 8.63 13.34
N PHE A 59 -2.55 9.21 12.79
CA PHE A 59 -1.62 8.54 11.90
C PHE A 59 -0.87 7.41 12.60
N ALA A 60 -0.34 7.67 13.80
CA ALA A 60 0.36 6.69 14.61
C ALA A 60 -0.54 5.49 15.00
N ALA A 61 -1.85 5.72 15.17
CA ALA A 61 -2.83 4.68 15.48
C ALA A 61 -3.22 3.79 14.27
N LEU A 62 -2.87 4.20 13.04
CA LEU A 62 -3.13 3.39 11.85
C LEU A 62 -2.26 2.12 11.85
N THR A 63 -2.77 1.04 11.24
CA THR A 63 -1.95 -0.14 10.97
C THR A 63 -0.80 0.19 10.01
N PRO A 64 0.34 -0.53 10.04
CA PRO A 64 1.47 -0.25 9.14
C PRO A 64 1.08 -0.20 7.66
N GLY A 65 0.17 -1.08 7.21
CA GLY A 65 -0.36 -1.06 5.85
C GLY A 65 -1.15 0.22 5.51
N ARG A 66 -1.93 0.75 6.47
CA ARG A 66 -2.66 2.02 6.29
C ARG A 66 -1.71 3.21 6.30
N GLN A 67 -0.72 3.26 7.19
CA GLN A 67 0.33 4.28 7.16
C GLN A 67 1.07 4.27 5.81
N ARG A 68 1.50 3.09 5.37
CA ARG A 68 2.18 2.88 4.08
C ARG A 68 1.36 3.38 2.89
N SER A 69 0.04 3.21 2.91
CA SER A 69 -0.82 3.69 1.82
C SER A 69 -0.81 5.22 1.65
N HIS A 70 -0.70 5.98 2.75
CA HIS A 70 -0.57 7.43 2.71
C HIS A 70 0.82 7.86 2.23
N ILE A 71 1.86 7.22 2.76
CA ILE A 71 3.25 7.46 2.38
C ILE A 71 3.43 7.28 0.87
N LEU A 72 3.01 6.12 0.33
CA LEU A 72 3.11 5.83 -1.11
C LEU A 72 2.31 6.81 -1.98
N TYR A 73 1.15 7.28 -1.50
CA TYR A 73 0.39 8.29 -2.22
C TYR A 73 1.16 9.60 -2.33
N VAL A 74 1.76 10.07 -1.24
CA VAL A 74 2.54 11.31 -1.22
C VAL A 74 3.82 11.14 -2.06
N GLU A 75 4.62 10.10 -1.81
CA GLU A 75 5.88 9.83 -2.53
C GLU A 75 5.70 9.64 -4.04
N GLY A 76 4.53 9.16 -4.49
CA GLY A 76 4.22 9.00 -5.90
C GLY A 76 4.21 10.30 -6.72
N ALA A 77 4.35 11.48 -6.09
CA ALA A 77 4.50 12.76 -6.78
C ALA A 77 5.97 13.23 -6.83
N LYS A 78 6.46 13.49 -8.05
CA LYS A 78 7.85 13.93 -8.30
C LYS A 78 8.12 15.36 -7.82
N GLN A 79 7.14 16.24 -7.92
CA GLN A 79 7.26 17.65 -7.54
C GLN A 79 6.84 17.86 -6.09
N SER A 80 7.67 18.58 -5.32
CA SER A 80 7.40 18.88 -3.90
C SER A 80 6.06 19.60 -3.70
N ALA A 81 5.72 20.59 -4.53
CA ALA A 81 4.41 21.25 -4.45
C ALA A 81 3.22 20.29 -4.60
N THR A 82 3.38 19.23 -5.42
CA THR A 82 2.34 18.20 -5.54
C THR A 82 2.34 17.27 -4.32
N ARG A 83 3.50 16.93 -3.76
CA ARG A 83 3.57 16.16 -2.50
C ARG A 83 2.89 16.88 -1.36
N HIS A 84 3.07 18.20 -1.24
CA HIS A 84 2.40 19.02 -0.24
C HIS A 84 0.87 18.92 -0.35
N ARG A 85 0.31 19.15 -1.55
CA ARG A 85 -1.13 19.01 -1.80
C ARG A 85 -1.64 17.60 -1.51
N ARG A 86 -0.83 16.57 -1.78
CA ARG A 86 -1.17 15.17 -1.47
C ARG A 86 -1.17 14.92 0.03
N ALA A 87 -0.21 15.45 0.77
CA ALA A 87 -0.13 15.35 2.23
C ALA A 87 -1.35 16.00 2.90
N GLU A 88 -1.75 17.20 2.47
CA GLU A 88 -2.98 17.86 2.94
C GLU A 88 -4.21 16.98 2.72
N ARG A 89 -4.31 16.33 1.56
CA ARG A 89 -5.43 15.44 1.23
C ARG A 89 -5.49 14.17 2.08
N CYS A 90 -4.38 13.73 2.66
CA CYS A 90 -4.36 12.58 3.54
C CYS A 90 -5.09 12.84 4.86
N ALA A 91 -5.17 14.10 5.32
CA ALA A 91 -5.62 14.47 6.65
C ALA A 91 -7.02 13.90 7.00
N GLU A 92 -8.00 14.11 6.12
CA GLU A 92 -9.38 13.64 6.34
C GLU A 92 -9.44 12.12 6.55
N LYS A 93 -8.70 11.34 5.76
CA LYS A 93 -8.70 9.88 5.84
C LYS A 93 -7.93 9.36 7.04
N ILE A 94 -6.82 10.01 7.39
CA ILE A 94 -6.05 9.69 8.59
C ILE A 94 -6.93 9.87 9.84
N LEU A 95 -7.61 11.02 9.94
CA LEU A 95 -8.53 11.30 11.06
C LEU A 95 -9.71 10.32 11.11
N ALA A 96 -10.14 9.79 9.96
CA ALA A 96 -11.14 8.74 9.89
C ALA A 96 -10.61 7.32 10.18
N GLY A 97 -9.32 7.16 10.49
CA GLY A 97 -8.70 5.86 10.75
C GLY A 97 -8.51 4.98 9.50
N LYS A 98 -8.59 5.56 8.30
CA LYS A 98 -8.59 4.87 7.01
C LYS A 98 -7.24 4.93 6.30
N GLY A 99 -6.94 3.90 5.53
CA GLY A 99 -5.89 3.95 4.52
C GLY A 99 -6.27 4.87 3.34
N PHE A 100 -5.28 5.42 2.63
CA PHE A 100 -5.53 6.37 1.55
C PHE A 100 -6.42 5.80 0.43
N ASN A 101 -6.29 4.51 0.12
CA ASN A 101 -7.08 3.84 -0.93
C ASN A 101 -8.41 3.25 -0.42
N GLU A 102 -8.69 3.32 0.88
CA GLU A 102 -9.93 2.81 1.46
C GLU A 102 -11.08 3.80 1.18
N ARG A 103 -12.28 3.25 0.98
CA ARG A 103 -13.51 4.00 0.76
C ARG A 103 -14.19 4.31 2.09
#